data_AF-A0A319E349-F1
#
_entry.id   AF-A0A319E349-F1
#
_cell.length_a   1.000
_cell.length_b   1.000
_cell.length_c   1.000
_cell.angle_alpha   90.00
_cell.angle_beta   90.00
_cell.angle_gamma   90.00
#
_symmetry.space_group_name_H-M   'P 1'
#
loop_
_entity.id
_entity.type
_entity.pdbx_description
1 polymer ?
#
loop_
_entity_poly.entity_id
_entity_poly.type
_entity_poly.pdbx_seq_one_letter_code
_entity_poly.pdbx_strand_id
1 'polypeptide(L)'
;MPIFHLHRSREAKRQKIHDKIIKTHAEIEKYPDGFLKTWQFLTLKIDVSQVSVSTKGIIKFKPRFFFPLSPQAVRACLSTKPSNKAALDGETPEYPVCPGCRASIISATRCPFILDLCRDKFATAVRKAFCLDNLTGLRECGATNKGKWKHQPGFELGDEQISTDRWQILRILEDVEHEVPHAVFDIRQNVDVEKAKSLTVGEVKAILRVMAVRMELDCYRQHLVMPILVVSYLNSTQGRILQAHHNGKRVVIQHTKVLDFGLEHQPVELFLRYYGSQPMGKTASI
;
A
#
# COMPACT_ATOMS: atom_id res chain seq x y z
N MET A 1 37.76 2.87 35.47
CA MET A 1 36.99 3.71 34.52
C MET A 1 35.92 2.84 33.87
N PRO A 2 34.63 3.07 34.13
CA PRO A 2 33.59 2.34 33.43
C PRO A 2 33.38 2.96 32.05
N ILE A 3 33.48 2.13 31.02
CA ILE A 3 33.20 2.49 29.63
C ILE A 3 31.67 2.60 29.51
N PHE A 4 31.14 3.82 29.51
CA PHE A 4 29.75 4.06 29.17
C PHE A 4 29.57 3.80 27.67
N HIS A 5 29.09 2.60 27.32
CA HIS A 5 28.57 2.36 25.99
C HIS A 5 27.34 3.26 25.80
N LEU A 6 27.52 4.37 25.07
CA LEU A 6 26.47 5.32 24.75
C LEU A 6 25.42 4.60 23.89
N HIS A 7 24.45 3.96 24.53
CA HIS A 7 23.34 3.33 23.86
C HIS A 7 22.50 4.46 23.26
N ARG A 8 22.73 4.76 21.97
CA ARG A 8 21.96 5.78 21.24
C ARG A 8 20.47 5.51 21.49
N SER A 9 19.78 6.47 22.11
CA SER A 9 18.38 6.32 22.50
C SER A 9 17.55 5.87 21.29
N ARG A 10 16.50 5.09 21.53
CA ARG A 10 15.57 4.63 20.47
C ARG A 10 15.09 5.79 19.61
N GLU A 11 14.81 6.92 20.24
CA GLU A 11 14.46 8.18 19.59
C GLU A 11 15.55 8.64 18.62
N ALA A 12 16.82 8.71 19.07
CA ALA A 12 17.93 9.11 18.21
C ALA A 12 18.21 8.10 17.07
N LYS A 13 17.80 6.83 17.19
CA LYS A 13 17.81 5.86 16.08
C LYS A 13 16.66 6.13 15.11
N ARG A 14 15.46 6.38 15.64
CA ARG A 14 14.25 6.72 14.88
C ARG A 14 14.47 7.98 14.04
N GLN A 15 14.96 9.06 14.66
CA GLN A 15 15.28 10.31 13.98
C GLN A 15 16.28 10.09 12.84
N LYS A 16 17.35 9.32 13.09
CA LYS A 16 18.34 9.00 12.04
C LYS A 16 17.72 8.27 10.84
N ILE A 17 16.71 7.44 11.05
CA ILE A 17 16.01 6.74 9.97
C ILE A 17 15.09 7.72 9.23
N HIS A 18 14.34 8.54 9.96
CA HIS A 18 13.50 9.59 9.39
C HIS A 18 14.32 10.54 8.51
N ASP A 19 15.44 11.09 9.01
CA ASP A 19 16.32 11.99 8.26
C ASP A 19 16.81 11.35 6.94
N LYS A 20 17.09 10.05 6.94
CA LYS A 20 17.50 9.32 5.74
C LYS A 20 16.35 9.16 4.75
N ILE A 21 15.16 8.84 5.22
CA ILE A 21 13.96 8.73 4.38
C ILE A 21 13.67 10.09 3.73
N ILE A 22 13.68 11.17 4.50
CA ILE A 22 13.46 12.54 4.01
C ILE A 22 14.53 12.93 2.99
N LYS A 23 15.81 12.64 3.26
CA LYS A 23 16.88 12.89 2.30
C LYS A 23 16.67 12.11 1.00
N THR A 24 16.39 10.81 1.08
CA THR A 24 16.13 9.99 -0.12
C THR A 24 14.88 10.47 -0.87
N HIS A 25 13.83 10.89 -0.16
CA HIS A 25 12.62 11.49 -0.75
C HIS A 25 12.96 12.77 -1.52
N ALA A 26 13.67 13.72 -0.90
CA ALA A 26 14.07 14.96 -1.56
C ALA A 26 14.96 14.72 -2.80
N GLU A 27 15.81 13.69 -2.78
CA GLU A 27 16.63 13.35 -3.94
C GLU A 27 15.81 12.71 -5.08
N ILE A 28 14.84 11.83 -4.80
CA ILE A 28 14.00 11.23 -5.86
C ILE A 28 13.09 12.27 -6.52
N GLU A 29 12.69 13.32 -5.81
CA GLU A 29 11.82 14.37 -6.37
C GLU A 29 12.44 15.08 -7.57
N LYS A 30 13.78 15.12 -7.65
CA LYS A 30 14.54 15.69 -8.77
C LYS A 30 14.49 14.85 -10.04
N TYR A 31 14.06 13.59 -9.97
CA TYR A 31 14.02 12.70 -11.13
C TYR A 31 12.71 12.91 -11.89
N PRO A 32 12.76 13.02 -13.24
CA PRO A 32 11.56 13.08 -14.05
C PRO A 32 10.86 11.72 -14.06
N ASP A 33 9.58 11.73 -14.45
CA ASP A 33 8.78 10.53 -14.61
C ASP A 33 9.41 9.54 -15.61
N GLY A 34 9.12 8.25 -15.41
CA GLY A 34 9.70 7.15 -16.18
C GLY A 34 10.28 6.07 -15.28
N PHE A 35 11.28 5.34 -15.79
CA PHE A 35 11.90 4.20 -15.12
C PHE A 35 13.28 4.55 -14.57
N LEU A 36 13.54 4.10 -13.34
CA LEU A 36 14.85 4.25 -12.73
C LEU A 36 15.86 3.24 -13.28
N LYS A 37 17.07 3.69 -13.56
CA LYS A 37 18.22 2.86 -13.90
C LYS A 37 18.88 2.31 -12.63
N THR A 38 19.57 1.18 -12.74
CA THR A 38 20.23 0.51 -11.60
C THR A 38 21.14 1.45 -10.78
N TRP A 39 21.92 2.30 -11.45
CA TRP A 39 22.82 3.24 -10.78
C TRP A 39 22.07 4.33 -10.00
N GLN A 40 20.86 4.72 -10.42
CA GLN A 40 20.05 5.73 -9.73
C GLN A 40 19.60 5.22 -8.36
N PHE A 41 19.27 3.93 -8.23
CA PHE A 41 18.99 3.32 -6.91
C PHE A 41 20.20 3.34 -5.99
N LEU A 42 21.40 3.07 -6.52
CA LEU A 42 22.64 3.12 -5.73
C LEU A 42 22.93 4.53 -5.19
N THR A 43 22.68 5.55 -6.00
CA THR A 43 22.76 6.97 -5.63
C THR A 43 21.74 7.30 -4.53
N LEU A 44 20.49 6.87 -4.70
CA LEU A 44 19.39 7.11 -3.76
C LEU A 44 19.46 6.27 -2.48
N LYS A 45 20.43 5.34 -2.38
CA LYS A 45 20.56 4.38 -1.28
C LYS A 45 19.31 3.49 -1.13
N ILE A 46 18.78 3.05 -2.26
CA ILE A 46 17.65 2.12 -2.37
C ILE A 46 18.19 0.78 -2.85
N ASP A 47 17.85 -0.30 -2.13
CA ASP A 47 18.14 -1.66 -2.53
C ASP A 47 16.88 -2.24 -3.18
N VAL A 48 16.97 -2.61 -4.46
CA VAL A 48 15.84 -3.15 -5.22
C VAL A 48 16.10 -4.62 -5.56
N SER A 49 15.09 -5.47 -5.36
CA SER A 49 15.17 -6.88 -5.78
C SER A 49 13.84 -7.40 -6.32
N GLN A 50 13.91 -8.14 -7.42
CA GLN A 50 12.76 -8.90 -7.91
C GLN A 50 12.64 -10.21 -7.12
N VAL A 51 11.42 -10.57 -6.72
CA VAL A 51 11.11 -11.80 -5.98
C VAL A 51 10.13 -12.69 -6.76
N SER A 52 10.26 -14.00 -6.56
CA SER A 52 9.36 -14.98 -7.18
C SER A 52 8.06 -15.16 -6.40
N VAL A 53 7.01 -15.49 -7.14
CA VAL A 53 5.73 -15.97 -6.60
C VAL A 53 5.79 -17.49 -6.54
N SER A 54 5.49 -18.07 -5.38
CA SER A 54 5.40 -19.53 -5.23
C SER A 54 4.17 -20.09 -5.93
N THR A 55 4.13 -21.41 -6.14
CA THR A 55 2.96 -22.13 -6.69
C THR A 55 1.68 -21.94 -5.87
N LYS A 56 1.78 -21.58 -4.58
CA LYS A 56 0.65 -21.26 -3.69
C LYS A 56 0.21 -19.79 -3.76
N GLY A 57 0.78 -19.00 -4.68
CA GLY A 57 0.53 -17.56 -4.80
C GLY A 57 1.08 -16.75 -3.61
N ILE A 58 2.12 -17.24 -2.94
CA ILE A 58 2.83 -16.49 -1.89
C ILE A 58 4.09 -15.88 -2.48
N ILE A 59 4.20 -14.55 -2.44
CA ILE A 59 5.37 -13.78 -2.83
C ILE A 59 6.48 -13.96 -1.77
N LYS A 60 7.70 -14.27 -2.22
CA LYS A 60 8.84 -14.56 -1.33
C LYS A 60 9.56 -13.31 -0.82
N PHE A 61 8.82 -12.33 -0.28
CA PHE A 61 9.41 -11.18 0.40
C PHE A 61 10.27 -11.59 1.60
N LYS A 62 11.33 -10.82 1.87
CA LYS A 62 12.29 -11.01 2.97
C LYS A 62 12.79 -9.65 3.50
N PRO A 63 12.51 -9.31 4.77
CA PRO A 63 11.56 -9.98 5.68
C PRO A 63 10.12 -9.92 5.16
N ARG A 64 9.21 -10.66 5.79
CA ARG A 64 7.78 -10.64 5.45
C ARG A 64 7.04 -9.73 6.42
N PHE A 65 6.37 -8.70 5.89
CA PHE A 65 5.55 -7.80 6.69
C PHE A 65 4.05 -7.93 6.40
N PHE A 66 3.68 -8.64 5.34
CA PHE A 66 2.28 -8.79 4.93
C PHE A 66 1.97 -10.26 4.68
N PHE A 67 0.91 -10.74 5.33
CA PHE A 67 0.38 -12.08 5.12
C PHE A 67 -0.84 -12.00 4.20
N PRO A 68 -0.78 -12.52 2.97
CA PRO A 68 -1.89 -12.40 2.03
C PRO A 68 -3.08 -13.24 2.47
N LEU A 69 -4.28 -12.82 2.05
CA LEU A 69 -5.49 -13.62 2.24
C LEU A 69 -5.38 -14.99 1.57
N SER A 70 -6.18 -15.92 2.08
CA SER A 70 -6.29 -17.23 1.46
C SER A 70 -6.98 -17.11 0.08
N PRO A 71 -6.61 -17.96 -0.89
CA PRO A 71 -7.34 -18.09 -2.16
C PRO A 71 -8.85 -18.27 -1.98
N GLN A 72 -9.25 -19.01 -0.94
CA GLN A 72 -10.66 -19.30 -0.67
C GLN A 72 -11.42 -18.06 -0.21
N ALA A 73 -10.83 -17.22 0.65
CA ALA A 73 -11.45 -15.99 1.12
C ALA A 73 -11.78 -15.05 -0.04
N VAL A 74 -10.82 -14.83 -0.94
CA VAL A 74 -11.03 -13.96 -2.11
C VAL A 74 -12.00 -14.60 -3.10
N ARG A 75 -11.84 -15.90 -3.41
CA ARG A 75 -12.76 -16.59 -4.33
C ARG A 75 -14.19 -16.60 -3.81
N ALA A 76 -14.43 -16.78 -2.51
CA ALA A 76 -15.79 -16.70 -1.96
C ALA A 76 -16.43 -15.34 -2.27
N CYS A 77 -15.70 -14.24 -2.08
CA CYS A 77 -16.18 -12.89 -2.38
C CYS A 77 -16.39 -12.65 -3.87
N LEU A 78 -15.53 -13.19 -4.74
CA LEU A 78 -15.68 -13.12 -6.19
C LEU A 78 -16.82 -14.01 -6.72
N SER A 79 -17.12 -15.12 -6.04
CA SER A 79 -18.01 -16.19 -6.52
C SER A 79 -19.41 -16.18 -5.91
N THR A 80 -19.72 -15.31 -4.94
CA THR A 80 -21.04 -15.32 -4.27
C THR A 80 -22.15 -15.36 -5.33
N LYS A 81 -22.99 -16.40 -5.33
CA LYS A 81 -24.28 -16.42 -6.03
C LYS A 81 -25.26 -15.50 -5.29
N PRO A 82 -26.30 -14.94 -5.94
CA PRO A 82 -27.30 -14.15 -5.21
C PRO A 82 -27.85 -14.99 -4.07
N SER A 83 -27.70 -14.52 -2.82
CA SER A 83 -28.49 -15.04 -1.73
C SER A 83 -29.91 -14.55 -1.96
N ASN A 84 -30.83 -15.47 -2.30
CA ASN A 84 -32.26 -15.22 -2.28
C ASN A 84 -32.76 -15.15 -0.81
N LYS A 85 -32.19 -14.24 -0.02
CA LYS A 85 -32.72 -13.83 1.28
C LYS A 85 -32.64 -12.31 1.37
N ALA A 86 -33.54 -11.66 0.64
CA ALA A 86 -34.07 -10.34 0.96
C ALA A 86 -35.34 -10.13 0.11
N ALA A 87 -36.35 -10.97 0.35
CA ALA A 87 -37.72 -10.55 0.20
C ALA A 87 -38.24 -10.38 1.63
N LEU A 88 -38.59 -9.13 1.96
CA LEU A 88 -39.36 -8.67 3.12
C LEU A 88 -38.92 -9.18 4.50
N ASP A 89 -38.21 -8.35 5.26
CA ASP A 89 -38.88 -7.52 6.26
C ASP A 89 -37.93 -6.45 6.78
N GLY A 90 -38.47 -5.25 6.99
CA GLY A 90 -37.73 -4.10 7.46
C GLY A 90 -37.46 -4.20 8.95
N GLU A 91 -36.26 -4.61 9.33
CA GLU A 91 -35.69 -4.32 10.64
C GLU A 91 -34.20 -4.01 10.47
N THR A 92 -33.86 -2.77 10.76
CA THR A 92 -32.49 -2.24 10.79
C THR A 92 -31.69 -3.02 11.84
N PRO A 93 -30.57 -3.68 11.51
CA PRO A 93 -29.71 -4.24 12.54
C PRO A 93 -28.98 -3.08 13.22
N GLU A 94 -29.37 -2.77 14.46
CA GLU A 94 -28.62 -1.90 15.35
C GLU A 94 -27.26 -2.54 15.65
N TYR A 95 -26.21 -2.06 14.99
CA TYR A 95 -24.84 -2.27 15.45
C TYR A 95 -24.52 -1.22 16.52
N PRO A 96 -23.69 -1.55 17.54
CA PRO A 96 -23.27 -0.58 18.54
C PRO A 96 -22.48 0.53 17.85
N VAL A 97 -23.12 1.68 17.70
CA VAL A 97 -22.51 2.91 17.20
C VAL A 97 -21.41 3.28 18.16
N CYS A 98 -20.16 3.26 17.69
CA CYS A 98 -19.03 3.80 18.45
C CYS A 98 -19.29 5.31 18.65
N PRO A 99 -19.53 5.79 19.88
CA PRO A 99 -19.99 7.15 20.10
C PRO A 99 -18.81 8.11 19.93
N GLY A 100 -18.65 8.60 18.71
CA GLY A 100 -17.59 9.54 18.33
C GLY A 100 -17.41 9.69 16.82
N CYS A 101 -17.78 8.68 16.04
CA CYS A 101 -17.73 8.76 14.58
C CYS A 101 -19.03 9.33 14.00
N ARG A 102 -19.24 10.65 14.12
CA ARG A 102 -20.09 11.37 13.15
C ARG A 102 -19.33 11.48 11.83
N ALA A 103 -19.17 10.35 11.14
CA ALA A 103 -18.76 10.35 9.74
C ALA A 103 -19.98 10.73 8.90
N SER A 104 -19.87 11.87 8.22
CA SER A 104 -20.81 12.32 7.20
C SER A 104 -21.04 11.22 6.16
N ILE A 105 -22.30 10.78 6.11
CA ILE A 105 -23.12 10.35 4.98
C ILE A 105 -22.36 10.31 3.62
N ILE A 106 -22.48 9.15 2.94
CA ILE A 106 -21.97 8.74 1.60
C ILE A 106 -20.51 8.22 1.57
N SER A 107 -20.24 7.09 2.24
CA SER A 107 -19.16 6.19 1.78
C SER A 107 -19.78 5.19 0.80
N ALA A 108 -19.81 5.54 -0.48
CA ALA A 108 -20.01 4.54 -1.52
C ALA A 108 -18.80 3.59 -1.41
N THR A 109 -19.02 2.38 -0.92
CA THR A 109 -18.00 1.32 -0.80
C THR A 109 -17.23 1.20 -2.11
N ARG A 110 -16.03 1.79 -2.16
CA ARG A 110 -15.19 1.80 -3.36
C ARG A 110 -14.59 0.41 -3.52
N CYS A 111 -15.12 -0.30 -4.52
CA CYS A 111 -14.55 -1.54 -5.01
C CYS A 111 -13.03 -1.34 -5.29
N PRO A 112 -12.15 -2.31 -5.00
CA PRO A 112 -10.75 -2.26 -5.41
C PRO A 112 -10.60 -1.91 -6.89
N PHE A 113 -9.69 -0.99 -7.22
CA PHE A 113 -9.52 -0.49 -8.58
C PHE A 113 -9.27 -1.59 -9.62
N ILE A 114 -8.58 -2.68 -9.24
CA ILE A 114 -8.37 -3.83 -10.14
C ILE A 114 -9.68 -4.48 -10.63
N LEU A 115 -10.74 -4.45 -9.82
CA LEU A 115 -12.04 -4.98 -10.21
C LEU A 115 -12.74 -4.05 -11.19
N ASP A 116 -12.49 -2.74 -11.13
CA ASP A 116 -12.94 -1.79 -12.14
C ASP A 116 -12.16 -1.97 -13.46
N LEU A 117 -10.85 -2.21 -13.41
CA LEU A 117 -10.03 -2.52 -14.60
C LEU A 117 -10.49 -3.80 -15.31
N CYS A 118 -11.02 -4.77 -14.56
CA CYS A 118 -11.51 -6.05 -15.08
C CYS A 118 -13.04 -6.18 -14.99
N ARG A 119 -13.76 -5.05 -15.05
CA ARG A 119 -15.21 -5.00 -14.79
C ARG A 119 -16.01 -5.99 -15.62
N ASP A 120 -15.69 -6.16 -16.90
CA ASP A 120 -16.43 -7.07 -17.79
C ASP A 120 -16.35 -8.53 -17.31
N LYS A 121 -15.21 -8.92 -16.72
CA LYS A 121 -14.99 -10.28 -16.20
C LYS A 121 -15.54 -10.48 -14.80
N PHE A 122 -15.55 -9.42 -14.00
CA PHE A 122 -15.97 -9.45 -12.60
C PHE A 122 -17.25 -8.66 -12.34
N ALA A 123 -18.10 -8.49 -13.37
CA ALA A 123 -19.29 -7.64 -13.32
C ALA A 123 -20.21 -8.02 -12.15
N THR A 124 -20.32 -9.32 -11.85
CA THR A 124 -21.09 -9.81 -10.70
C THR A 124 -20.51 -9.35 -9.37
N ALA A 125 -19.19 -9.39 -9.18
CA ALA A 125 -18.55 -8.96 -7.94
C ALA A 125 -18.63 -7.43 -7.76
N VAL A 126 -18.46 -6.68 -8.86
CA VAL A 126 -18.60 -5.22 -8.88
C VAL A 126 -20.04 -4.81 -8.57
N ARG A 127 -21.05 -5.44 -9.20
CA ARG A 127 -22.48 -5.19 -8.95
C ARG A 127 -22.91 -5.54 -7.52
N LYS A 128 -22.20 -6.45 -6.86
CA LYS A 128 -22.46 -6.86 -5.47
C LYS A 128 -21.75 -6.02 -4.41
N ALA A 129 -21.18 -4.88 -4.81
CA ALA A 129 -20.45 -3.98 -3.94
C ALA A 129 -19.35 -4.73 -3.16
N PHE A 130 -18.48 -5.46 -3.86
CA PHE A 130 -17.29 -6.06 -3.26
C PHE A 130 -16.62 -5.02 -2.34
N CYS A 131 -16.52 -5.36 -1.06
CA CYS A 131 -15.98 -4.49 -0.05
C CYS A 131 -14.73 -5.12 0.55
N LEU A 132 -13.58 -4.48 0.32
CA LEU A 132 -12.30 -4.93 0.85
C LEU A 132 -12.24 -4.80 2.38
N ASP A 133 -13.03 -3.88 2.94
CA ASP A 133 -13.04 -3.59 4.38
C ASP A 133 -13.49 -4.82 5.20
N ASN A 134 -14.25 -5.74 4.61
CA ASN A 134 -14.64 -7.00 5.26
C ASN A 134 -13.51 -8.05 5.29
N LEU A 135 -12.42 -7.85 4.55
CA LEU A 135 -11.40 -8.88 4.31
C LEU A 135 -10.06 -8.57 4.97
N THR A 136 -9.79 -7.33 5.32
CA THR A 136 -8.58 -6.92 6.04
C THR A 136 -8.92 -6.32 7.39
N GLY A 137 -7.96 -6.19 8.31
CA GLY A 137 -8.07 -5.32 9.49
C GLY A 137 -7.78 -3.84 9.16
N LEU A 138 -7.18 -3.57 8.00
CA LEU A 138 -6.80 -2.23 7.57
C LEU A 138 -7.99 -1.49 6.93
N ARG A 139 -8.07 -0.17 7.10
CA ARG A 139 -9.18 0.67 6.60
C ARG A 139 -8.66 1.95 5.96
N GLU A 140 -9.49 2.53 5.09
CA GLU A 140 -9.29 3.84 4.47
C GLU A 140 -9.66 4.99 5.43
N CYS A 141 -9.38 4.84 6.72
CA CYS A 141 -9.64 5.86 7.73
C CYS A 141 -8.59 5.82 8.84
N GLY A 142 -7.36 5.43 8.52
CA GLY A 142 -6.26 5.42 9.48
C GLY A 142 -5.61 6.78 9.68
N ALA A 143 -4.45 6.77 10.35
CA ALA A 143 -3.76 7.98 10.77
C ALA A 143 -3.30 8.88 9.61
N THR A 144 -3.00 8.35 8.42
CA THR A 144 -2.64 9.17 7.25
C THR A 144 -3.87 9.90 6.69
N ASN A 145 -5.05 9.28 6.77
CA ASN A 145 -6.31 9.89 6.32
C ASN A 145 -6.97 10.80 7.37
N LYS A 146 -6.85 10.44 8.67
CA LYS A 146 -7.38 11.21 9.82
C LYS A 146 -6.44 12.31 10.28
N GLY A 147 -5.16 12.17 10.01
CA GLY A 147 -4.13 13.13 10.37
C GLY A 147 -4.26 14.35 9.49
N LYS A 148 -4.49 15.50 10.14
CA LYS A 148 -4.28 16.82 9.59
C LYS A 148 -2.93 16.83 8.87
N TRP A 149 -2.93 16.66 7.55
CA TRP A 149 -1.77 16.97 6.73
C TRP A 149 -1.37 18.38 7.15
N LYS A 150 -0.20 18.56 7.76
CA LYS A 150 0.39 19.90 7.71
C LYS A 150 0.61 20.11 6.23
N HIS A 151 -0.14 21.04 5.65
CA HIS A 151 0.04 21.47 4.27
C HIS A 151 1.52 21.80 4.09
N GLN A 152 2.27 20.89 3.47
CA GLN A 152 3.65 21.09 3.11
C GLN A 152 3.66 21.20 1.59
N PRO A 153 3.96 22.37 1.02
CA PRO A 153 3.89 22.60 -0.42
C PRO A 153 4.74 21.62 -1.26
N GLY A 154 5.82 21.08 -0.68
CA GLY A 154 6.64 20.04 -1.32
C GLY A 154 6.07 18.61 -1.25
N PHE A 155 4.94 18.43 -0.57
CA PHE A 155 4.21 17.17 -0.39
C PHE A 155 2.75 17.35 -0.81
N GLU A 156 2.48 18.10 -1.88
CA GLU A 156 1.16 18.12 -2.51
C GLU A 156 1.02 16.91 -3.44
N LEU A 157 -0.09 16.17 -3.33
CA LEU A 157 -0.54 15.32 -4.43
C LEU A 157 -1.25 16.34 -5.30
N GLY A 158 -0.58 16.83 -6.34
CA GLY A 158 -0.98 18.06 -7.02
C GLY A 158 -2.47 18.07 -7.37
N ASP A 159 -3.16 19.10 -6.91
CA ASP A 159 -4.49 19.50 -7.39
C ASP A 159 -4.41 20.82 -8.20
N GLU A 160 -3.20 21.27 -8.53
CA GLU A 160 -2.98 22.40 -9.43
C GLU A 160 -2.75 21.90 -10.86
N GLN A 161 -3.79 22.08 -11.68
CA GLN A 161 -3.83 21.91 -13.13
C GLN A 161 -3.54 20.50 -13.65
N ILE A 162 -4.57 19.93 -14.26
CA ILE A 162 -4.62 18.67 -15.02
C ILE A 162 -3.39 18.54 -15.94
N SER A 163 -2.33 17.92 -15.42
CA SER A 163 -1.36 17.16 -16.19
C SER A 163 -1.91 15.73 -16.22
N THR A 164 -2.44 15.32 -17.36
CA THR A 164 -3.13 14.04 -17.54
C THR A 164 -2.27 12.78 -17.29
N ASP A 165 -0.96 12.87 -17.06
CA ASP A 165 -0.09 11.70 -17.28
C ASP A 165 1.13 11.57 -16.37
N ARG A 166 0.96 11.30 -15.06
CA ARG A 166 2.12 10.93 -14.21
C ARG A 166 1.92 9.69 -13.34
N TRP A 167 1.16 9.78 -12.25
CA TRP A 167 0.76 8.65 -11.41
C TRP A 167 -0.12 9.16 -10.27
N GLN A 168 -0.91 8.28 -9.64
CA GLN A 168 -1.81 8.66 -8.55
C GLN A 168 -1.95 7.52 -7.54
N ILE A 169 -1.85 7.85 -6.25
CA ILE A 169 -2.27 6.95 -5.17
C ILE A 169 -3.80 7.03 -5.09
N LEU A 170 -4.49 5.90 -5.24
CA LEU A 170 -5.96 5.89 -5.26
C LEU A 170 -6.54 5.70 -3.86
N ARG A 171 -5.97 4.78 -3.08
CA ARG A 171 -6.44 4.43 -1.74
C ARG A 171 -5.28 4.00 -0.85
N ILE A 172 -5.33 4.39 0.42
CA ILE A 172 -4.40 3.94 1.47
C ILE A 172 -5.20 3.23 2.56
N LEU A 173 -4.81 2.00 2.89
CA LEU A 173 -5.37 1.17 3.96
C LEU A 173 -4.38 1.09 5.11
N GLU A 174 -4.87 1.34 6.31
CA GLU A 174 -4.07 1.47 7.51
C GLU A 174 -4.78 0.87 8.71
N ASP A 175 -4.03 0.60 9.78
CA ASP A 175 -4.62 0.19 11.04
C ASP A 175 -5.37 1.34 11.70
N VAL A 176 -6.60 1.09 12.14
CA VAL A 176 -7.48 2.11 12.73
C VAL A 176 -7.09 2.40 14.17
N GLU A 177 -6.60 1.37 14.87
CA GLU A 177 -6.20 1.41 16.27
C GLU A 177 -4.73 1.88 16.45
N HIS A 178 -4.00 2.06 15.35
CA HIS A 178 -2.60 2.49 15.30
C HIS A 178 -1.63 1.60 16.09
N GLU A 179 -1.98 0.33 16.31
CA GLU A 179 -1.12 -0.68 16.94
C GLU A 179 0.03 -1.10 16.04
N VAL A 180 -0.21 -1.09 14.72
CA VAL A 180 0.79 -1.49 13.73
C VAL A 180 1.05 -0.41 12.67
N PRO A 181 2.32 -0.21 12.27
CA PRO A 181 2.71 0.85 11.35
C PRO A 181 2.59 0.44 9.88
N HIS A 182 1.84 -0.62 9.56
CA HIS A 182 1.70 -1.13 8.21
C HIS A 182 0.75 -0.27 7.37
N ALA A 183 1.11 -0.06 6.12
CA ALA A 183 0.24 0.55 5.12
C ALA A 183 0.16 -0.33 3.87
N VAL A 184 -1.04 -0.44 3.31
CA VAL A 184 -1.24 -0.97 1.97
C VAL A 184 -1.86 0.11 1.11
N PHE A 185 -1.29 0.42 -0.04
CA PHE A 185 -1.91 1.36 -0.97
C PHE A 185 -1.83 0.85 -2.40
N ASP A 186 -2.68 1.41 -3.24
CA ASP A 186 -2.62 1.19 -4.67
C ASP A 186 -2.24 2.46 -5.43
N ILE A 187 -1.50 2.26 -6.51
CA ILE A 187 -1.03 3.33 -7.38
C ILE A 187 -1.42 3.02 -8.81
N ARG A 188 -2.01 4.02 -9.48
CA ARG A 188 -2.31 3.97 -10.90
C ARG A 188 -1.31 4.81 -11.66
N GLN A 189 -0.81 4.26 -12.75
CA GLN A 189 0.05 4.92 -13.72
C GLN A 189 -0.43 4.56 -15.13
N ASN A 190 0.08 5.26 -16.13
CA ASN A 190 -0.13 4.92 -17.54
C ASN A 190 1.23 4.90 -18.24
N VAL A 191 1.97 3.81 -18.05
CA VAL A 191 3.34 3.66 -18.58
C VAL A 191 3.43 2.54 -19.60
N ASP A 192 4.33 2.72 -20.56
CA ASP A 192 4.70 1.68 -21.52
C ASP A 192 5.56 0.61 -20.82
N VAL A 193 4.98 -0.57 -20.65
CA VAL A 193 5.58 -1.70 -19.92
C VAL A 193 6.65 -2.42 -20.75
N GLU A 194 6.69 -2.28 -22.07
CA GLU A 194 7.75 -2.91 -22.88
C GLU A 194 9.13 -2.35 -22.52
N LYS A 195 9.16 -1.10 -22.04
CA LYS A 195 10.35 -0.42 -21.51
C LYS A 195 10.57 -0.68 -20.01
N ALA A 196 9.64 -1.36 -19.34
CA ALA A 196 9.66 -1.59 -17.89
C ALA A 196 10.55 -2.76 -17.47
N LYS A 197 11.85 -2.49 -17.31
CA LYS A 197 12.79 -3.43 -16.65
C LYS A 197 13.04 -3.13 -15.18
N SER A 198 12.47 -2.05 -14.66
CA SER A 198 12.81 -1.48 -13.35
C SER A 198 11.59 -0.84 -12.65
N LEU A 199 11.80 -0.26 -11.47
CA LEU A 199 10.79 0.53 -10.77
C LEU A 199 10.56 1.87 -11.48
N THR A 200 9.30 2.34 -11.47
CA THR A 200 8.99 3.68 -11.93
C THR A 200 9.40 4.69 -10.86
N VAL A 201 9.70 5.91 -11.30
CA VAL A 201 9.94 7.03 -10.38
C VAL A 201 8.71 7.27 -9.51
N GLY A 202 7.49 7.16 -10.07
CA GLY A 202 6.25 7.32 -9.33
C GLY A 202 6.02 6.28 -8.23
N GLU A 203 6.37 5.00 -8.46
CA GLU A 203 6.29 3.98 -7.42
C GLU A 203 7.23 4.31 -6.24
N VAL A 204 8.45 4.74 -6.53
CA VAL A 204 9.44 5.07 -5.51
C VAL A 204 9.06 6.35 -4.74
N LYS A 205 8.59 7.38 -5.44
CA LYS A 205 8.06 8.62 -4.83
C LYS A 205 6.90 8.31 -3.88
N ALA A 206 5.91 7.55 -4.33
CA ALA A 206 4.76 7.17 -3.52
C ALA A 206 5.17 6.38 -2.26
N ILE A 207 6.06 5.40 -2.39
CA ILE A 207 6.57 4.61 -1.26
C ILE A 207 7.26 5.52 -0.24
N LEU A 208 8.21 6.35 -0.68
CA LEU A 208 9.00 7.20 0.21
C LEU A 208 8.12 8.24 0.91
N ARG A 209 7.15 8.80 0.19
CA ARG A 209 6.21 9.76 0.74
C ARG A 209 5.33 9.18 1.83
N VAL A 210 4.71 8.02 1.58
CA VAL A 210 3.93 7.32 2.61
C VAL A 210 4.81 6.92 3.78
N MET A 211 6.04 6.46 3.52
CA MET A 211 6.98 6.08 4.58
C MET A 211 7.39 7.27 5.46
N ALA A 212 7.67 8.43 4.85
CA ALA A 212 8.02 9.66 5.54
C ALA A 212 6.90 10.13 6.46
N VAL A 213 5.68 10.25 5.93
CA VAL A 213 4.49 10.68 6.69
C VAL A 213 4.26 9.76 7.88
N ARG A 214 4.29 8.43 7.69
CA ARG A 214 4.11 7.48 8.79
C ARG A 214 5.19 7.57 9.86
N MET A 215 6.41 7.88 9.45
CA MET A 215 7.53 8.11 10.37
C MET A 215 7.41 9.44 11.13
N GLU A 216 6.47 10.33 10.81
CA GLU A 216 6.23 11.56 11.58
C GLU A 216 5.08 11.43 12.58
N LEU A 217 4.25 10.39 12.43
CA LEU A 217 3.09 10.19 13.30
C LEU A 217 3.50 9.73 14.70
N ASP A 218 3.04 10.47 15.71
CA ASP A 218 3.31 10.18 17.12
C ASP A 218 2.77 8.82 17.57
N CYS A 219 1.62 8.38 17.04
CA CYS A 219 1.08 7.06 17.35
C CYS A 219 2.04 5.92 16.94
N TYR A 220 2.92 6.14 15.96
CA TYR A 220 3.93 5.17 15.54
C TYR A 220 5.32 5.41 16.12
N ARG A 221 5.44 6.22 17.19
CA ARG A 221 6.73 6.52 17.82
C ARG A 221 7.47 5.28 18.33
N GLN A 222 6.74 4.24 18.71
CA GLN A 222 7.31 2.95 19.11
C GLN A 222 7.85 2.12 17.94
N HIS A 223 7.55 2.45 16.68
CA HIS A 223 8.05 1.67 15.55
C HIS A 223 9.29 2.31 14.93
N LEU A 224 10.25 1.47 14.55
CA LEU A 224 11.44 1.87 13.78
C LEU A 224 11.32 1.48 12.31
N VAL A 225 10.43 0.54 11.99
CA VAL A 225 10.13 0.08 10.63
C VAL A 225 8.70 0.47 10.30
N MET A 226 8.53 1.08 9.12
CA MET A 226 7.22 1.43 8.54
C MET A 226 7.01 0.58 7.28
N PRO A 227 6.44 -0.64 7.40
CA PRO A 227 6.25 -1.50 6.25
C PRO A 227 5.17 -0.98 5.31
N ILE A 228 5.45 -1.03 4.02
CA ILE A 228 4.55 -0.59 2.96
C ILE A 228 4.36 -1.73 1.97
N LEU A 229 3.12 -2.00 1.61
CA LEU A 229 2.76 -2.84 0.48
C LEU A 229 2.11 -1.98 -0.59
N VAL A 230 2.53 -2.16 -1.84
CA VAL A 230 1.99 -1.41 -2.98
C VAL A 230 1.41 -2.37 -3.99
N VAL A 231 0.15 -2.12 -4.36
CA VAL A 231 -0.48 -2.71 -5.53
C VAL A 231 -0.33 -1.72 -6.68
N SER A 232 0.61 -1.98 -7.58
CA SER A 232 0.99 -1.04 -8.65
C SER A 232 0.35 -1.44 -9.97
N TYR A 233 -0.54 -0.59 -10.49
CA TYR A 233 -1.13 -0.70 -11.81
C TYR A 233 -0.31 0.17 -12.77
N LEU A 234 0.48 -0.47 -13.64
CA LEU A 234 1.36 0.22 -14.58
C LEU A 234 0.58 0.73 -15.80
N ASN A 235 -0.46 -0.01 -16.19
CA ASN A 235 -1.45 0.39 -17.19
C ASN A 235 -2.78 -0.37 -16.93
N SER A 236 -3.69 -0.40 -17.91
CA SER A 236 -5.01 -1.02 -17.77
C SER A 236 -5.01 -2.54 -17.68
N THR A 237 -3.92 -3.22 -18.05
CA THR A 237 -3.85 -4.69 -18.10
C THR A 237 -2.67 -5.28 -17.31
N GLN A 238 -1.72 -4.45 -16.91
CA GLN A 238 -0.46 -4.90 -16.31
C GLN A 238 -0.13 -4.18 -15.02
N GLY A 239 0.48 -4.91 -14.10
CA GLY A 239 0.90 -4.37 -12.82
C GLY A 239 1.84 -5.29 -12.06
N ARG A 240 2.17 -4.91 -10.83
CA ARG A 240 3.00 -5.72 -9.93
C ARG A 240 2.71 -5.39 -8.48
N ILE A 241 3.14 -6.27 -7.58
CA ILE A 241 3.04 -6.07 -6.13
C ILE A 241 4.44 -5.78 -5.59
N LEU A 242 4.56 -4.74 -4.76
CA LEU A 242 5.80 -4.34 -4.12
C LEU A 242 5.65 -4.38 -2.60
N GLN A 243 6.74 -4.69 -1.90
CA GLN A 243 6.89 -4.50 -0.47
C GLN A 243 8.12 -3.63 -0.21
N ALA A 244 7.97 -2.59 0.62
CA ALA A 244 9.02 -1.69 0.99
C ALA A 244 9.14 -1.50 2.50
N HIS A 245 10.37 -1.26 2.96
CA HIS A 245 10.68 -0.86 4.34
C HIS A 245 12.07 -0.22 4.39
N HIS A 246 12.42 0.44 5.49
CA HIS A 246 13.79 0.90 5.73
C HIS A 246 14.51 -0.03 6.71
N ASN A 247 15.71 -0.52 6.36
CA ASN A 247 16.48 -1.48 7.15
C ASN A 247 17.50 -0.84 8.10
N GLY A 248 17.30 0.44 8.44
CA GLY A 248 18.22 1.26 9.26
C GLY A 248 19.40 1.84 8.49
N LYS A 249 19.76 1.24 7.36
CA LYS A 249 20.82 1.73 6.47
C LYS A 249 20.26 2.36 5.19
N ARG A 250 19.34 1.66 4.54
CA ARG A 250 18.81 1.91 3.19
C ARG A 250 17.31 1.59 3.12
N VAL A 251 16.64 2.14 2.13
CA VAL A 251 15.28 1.70 1.75
C VAL A 251 15.40 0.42 0.95
N VAL A 252 14.65 -0.60 1.33
CA VAL A 252 14.60 -1.89 0.63
C VAL A 252 13.25 -2.00 -0.06
N ILE A 253 13.25 -2.19 -1.38
CA ILE A 253 12.05 -2.43 -2.18
C ILE A 253 12.18 -3.79 -2.86
N GLN A 254 11.21 -4.65 -2.60
CA GLN A 254 11.09 -5.95 -3.24
C GLN A 254 9.84 -5.94 -4.11
N HIS A 255 9.90 -6.51 -5.31
CA HIS A 255 8.76 -6.49 -6.23
C HIS A 255 8.60 -7.81 -6.98
N THR A 256 7.38 -8.14 -7.40
CA THR A 256 7.16 -9.23 -8.35
C THR A 256 7.63 -8.85 -9.75
N LYS A 257 7.73 -9.83 -10.66
CA LYS A 257 7.67 -9.53 -12.10
C LYS A 257 6.37 -8.78 -12.43
N VAL A 258 6.34 -8.10 -13.57
CA VAL A 258 5.08 -7.58 -14.10
C VAL A 258 4.16 -8.75 -14.44
N LEU A 259 2.90 -8.62 -14.02
CA LEU A 259 1.84 -9.59 -14.20
C LEU A 259 0.78 -8.98 -15.11
N ASP A 260 0.34 -9.74 -16.09
CA ASP A 260 -0.78 -9.40 -16.97
C ASP A 260 -2.07 -9.93 -16.34
N PHE A 261 -2.95 -9.04 -15.93
CA PHE A 261 -4.30 -9.36 -15.44
C PHE A 261 -5.38 -9.08 -16.50
N GLY A 262 -5.01 -8.59 -17.69
CA GLY A 262 -5.90 -8.29 -18.80
C GLY A 262 -6.59 -9.52 -19.38
N LEU A 263 -6.02 -10.72 -19.22
CA LEU A 263 -6.60 -11.99 -19.70
C LEU A 263 -6.96 -12.98 -18.57
N GLU A 264 -6.20 -13.04 -17.49
CA GLU A 264 -6.29 -14.13 -16.51
C GLU A 264 -6.92 -13.76 -15.15
N HIS A 265 -7.68 -14.68 -14.55
CA HIS A 265 -8.25 -14.52 -13.21
C HIS A 265 -7.20 -14.65 -12.09
N GLN A 266 -6.16 -15.48 -12.28
CA GLN A 266 -5.16 -15.78 -11.25
C GLN A 266 -4.38 -14.54 -10.77
N PRO A 267 -3.91 -13.65 -11.65
CA PRO A 267 -3.29 -12.38 -11.24
C PRO A 267 -4.24 -11.46 -10.48
N VAL A 268 -5.50 -11.33 -10.90
CA VAL A 268 -6.50 -10.51 -10.17
C VAL A 268 -6.71 -11.03 -8.75
N GLU A 269 -6.86 -12.35 -8.60
CA GLU A 269 -6.98 -12.98 -7.29
C GLU A 269 -5.73 -12.71 -6.43
N LEU A 270 -4.52 -12.83 -7.00
CA LEU A 270 -3.27 -12.56 -6.29
C LEU A 270 -3.21 -11.11 -5.78
N PHE A 271 -3.60 -10.14 -6.60
CA PHE A 271 -3.62 -8.72 -6.22
C PHE A 271 -4.59 -8.48 -5.08
N LEU A 272 -5.82 -8.98 -5.16
CA LEU A 272 -6.82 -8.84 -4.09
C LEU A 272 -6.35 -9.49 -2.78
N ARG A 273 -5.70 -10.66 -2.86
CA ARG A 273 -5.16 -11.36 -1.69
C ARG A 273 -4.11 -10.52 -0.96
N TYR A 274 -3.25 -9.83 -1.70
CA TYR A 274 -2.23 -8.95 -1.13
C TYR A 274 -2.82 -7.60 -0.71
N TYR A 275 -3.80 -7.07 -1.45
CA TYR A 275 -4.45 -5.82 -1.11
C TYR A 275 -5.17 -5.89 0.24
N GLY A 276 -5.85 -7.02 0.49
CA GLY A 276 -6.48 -7.33 1.77
C GLY A 276 -5.57 -8.02 2.79
N SER A 277 -4.24 -7.97 2.62
CA SER A 277 -3.32 -8.69 3.52
C SER A 277 -3.39 -8.23 4.98
N GLN A 278 -2.96 -9.12 5.87
CA GLN A 278 -2.86 -8.86 7.29
C GLN A 278 -1.43 -8.41 7.66
N PRO A 279 -1.28 -7.41 8.55
CA PRO A 279 0.01 -7.02 9.10
C PRO A 279 0.72 -8.18 9.80
N MET A 280 2.03 -8.31 9.59
CA MET A 280 2.89 -9.26 10.31
C MET A 280 4.32 -8.73 10.46
N GLY A 281 5.14 -9.44 11.25
CA GLY A 281 6.55 -9.12 11.42
C GLY A 281 6.83 -8.07 12.50
N LYS A 282 8.09 -8.00 12.95
CA LYS A 282 8.52 -7.07 14.02
C LYS A 282 8.84 -5.70 13.42
N THR A 283 8.32 -4.65 14.04
CA THR A 283 8.52 -3.26 13.57
C THR A 283 9.16 -2.35 14.61
N ALA A 284 9.27 -2.78 15.86
CA ALA A 284 9.88 -2.03 16.96
C ALA A 284 11.43 -2.02 16.94
N SER A 285 12.05 -2.89 16.13
CA SER A 285 13.50 -3.09 16.03
C SER A 285 13.92 -3.32 14.58
N ILE A 286 15.20 -3.06 14.29
CA ILE A 286 15.87 -3.28 13.00
C ILE A 286 17.08 -4.16 13.23
#